data_AF-A0A842TFM8-F1
#
_entry.id   AF-A0A842TFM8-F1
#
_cell.length_a   1.000
_cell.length_b   1.000
_cell.length_c   1.000
_cell.angle_alpha   90.00
_cell.angle_beta   90.00
_cell.angle_gamma   90.00
#
_symmetry.space_group_name_H-M   'P 1'
#
loop_
_entity.id
_entity.type
_entity.pdbx_description
1 polymer ?
#
loop_
_entity_poly.entity_id
_entity_poly.type
_entity_poly.pdbx_seq_one_letter_code
_entity_poly.pdbx_strand_id
1 'polypeptide(L)'
;MSITLTKSAKTYIQEHRIDSLLLDVDTIQEGCTAIYSPNLTVISHSSNSYLGSDTKYAEIIERKNLKLYISNRFVDTFGPRNEFHLDLKGFFDKILTLTNIETKTKNICKV
;
A
#
# COMPACT_ATOMS: atom_id res chain seq x y z
N MET A 1 15.29 -1.37 -3.52
CA MET A 1 13.91 -1.03 -3.88
C MET A 1 13.70 0.47 -3.74
N SER A 2 12.83 1.07 -4.54
CA SER A 2 12.64 2.52 -4.58
C SER A 2 11.18 2.95 -4.57
N ILE A 3 10.95 4.17 -4.07
CA ILE A 3 9.66 4.84 -4.09
C ILE A 3 9.75 6.04 -5.03
N THR A 4 8.97 6.01 -6.10
CA THR A 4 8.81 7.12 -7.04
C THR A 4 7.54 7.87 -6.70
N LEU A 5 7.63 9.18 -6.53
CA LEU A 5 6.50 10.04 -6.13
C LEU A 5 6.23 11.04 -7.24
N THR A 6 4.97 11.20 -7.64
CA THR A 6 4.56 12.36 -8.45
C THR A 6 4.74 13.66 -7.66
N LYS A 7 4.74 14.79 -8.35
CA LYS A 7 4.87 16.12 -7.71
C LYS A 7 3.74 16.36 -6.71
N SER A 8 2.51 15.99 -7.06
CA SER A 8 1.31 16.09 -6.22
C SER A 8 1.41 15.22 -4.97
N ALA A 9 1.80 13.95 -5.11
CA ALA A 9 1.98 13.05 -3.98
C ALA A 9 3.07 13.56 -3.03
N LYS A 10 4.19 14.05 -3.58
CA LYS A 10 5.28 14.63 -2.77
C LYS A 10 4.80 15.84 -1.97
N THR A 11 4.10 16.79 -2.60
CA THR A 11 3.55 17.96 -1.91
C THR A 11 2.58 17.56 -0.81
N TYR A 12 1.66 16.63 -1.11
CA TYR A 12 0.68 16.16 -0.13
C TYR A 12 1.32 15.52 1.10
N ILE A 13 2.30 14.63 0.91
CA ILE A 13 3.07 13.99 1.99
C ILE A 13 3.76 15.03 2.88
N GLN A 14 4.33 16.07 2.28
CA GLN A 14 5.02 17.14 3.01
C GLN A 14 4.05 18.02 3.81
N GLU A 15 2.93 18.44 3.20
CA GLU A 15 1.92 19.30 3.85
C GLU A 15 1.23 18.60 5.02
N HIS A 16 0.95 17.30 4.87
CA HIS A 16 0.27 16.49 5.89
C HIS A 16 1.22 15.82 6.88
N ARG A 17 2.54 16.06 6.76
CA ARG A 17 3.59 15.47 7.61
C ARG A 17 3.48 13.94 7.69
N ILE A 18 3.20 13.31 6.56
CA ILE A 18 3.11 11.86 6.47
C ILE A 18 4.53 11.29 6.52
N ASP A 19 4.81 10.49 7.54
CA ASP A 19 6.12 9.84 7.73
C ASP A 19 6.09 8.33 7.47
N SER A 20 4.90 7.72 7.50
CA SER A 20 4.75 6.26 7.46
C SER A 20 3.52 5.85 6.64
N LEU A 21 3.72 4.87 5.77
CA LEU A 21 2.70 4.29 4.89
C LEU A 21 2.71 2.76 5.03
N LEU A 22 1.54 2.15 5.00
CA LEU A 22 1.36 0.70 4.93
C LEU A 22 0.82 0.32 3.55
N LEU A 23 1.52 -0.57 2.86
CA LEU A 23 1.06 -1.24 1.66
C LEU A 23 0.59 -2.65 2.01
N ASP A 24 -0.71 -2.89 1.85
CA ASP A 24 -1.37 -4.18 2.09
C ASP A 24 -2.32 -4.52 0.94
N VAL A 25 -3.19 -5.53 1.15
CA VAL A 25 -4.12 -6.05 0.16
C VAL A 25 -5.54 -6.05 0.71
N ASP A 26 -6.40 -5.28 0.05
CA ASP A 26 -7.84 -5.43 0.21
C ASP A 26 -8.31 -6.65 -0.58
N THR A 27 -9.18 -7.45 0.03
CA THR A 27 -9.71 -8.66 -0.60
C THR A 27 -11.23 -8.61 -0.57
N ILE A 28 -11.84 -8.72 -1.75
CA ILE A 28 -13.29 -8.90 -1.90
C ILE A 28 -13.50 -10.30 -2.44
N GLN A 29 -14.32 -11.10 -1.77
CA GLN A 29 -14.66 -12.46 -2.21
C GLN A 29 -16.16 -12.54 -2.47
N GLU A 30 -16.51 -12.95 -3.68
CA GLU A 30 -17.90 -13.19 -4.09
C GLU A 30 -17.99 -14.52 -4.83
N GLY A 31 -18.66 -15.49 -4.21
CA GLY A 31 -18.76 -16.86 -4.73
C GLY A 31 -17.38 -17.49 -4.94
N CYS A 32 -17.08 -17.86 -6.18
CA CYS A 32 -15.79 -18.46 -6.56
C CYS A 32 -14.74 -17.45 -7.01
N THR A 33 -15.00 -16.15 -6.88
CA THR A 33 -14.10 -15.09 -7.34
C THR A 33 -13.54 -14.32 -6.14
N ALA A 34 -12.22 -14.17 -6.09
CA ALA A 34 -11.54 -13.26 -5.19
C ALA A 34 -10.86 -12.15 -5.98
N ILE A 35 -11.10 -10.90 -5.59
CA ILE A 35 -10.47 -9.70 -6.12
C ILE A 35 -9.50 -9.18 -5.06
N TYR A 36 -8.25 -9.01 -5.45
CA TYR A 36 -7.18 -8.50 -4.60
C TYR A 36 -6.73 -7.14 -5.12
N SER A 37 -6.89 -6.11 -4.32
CA SER A 37 -6.54 -4.73 -4.67
C SER A 37 -5.40 -4.23 -3.77
N PRO A 38 -4.35 -3.59 -4.33
CA PRO A 38 -3.35 -2.89 -3.54
C PRO A 38 -4.00 -1.80 -2.70
N ASN A 39 -3.74 -1.79 -1.40
CA ASN A 39 -4.24 -0.76 -0.49
C ASN A 39 -3.05 -0.04 0.15
N LEU A 40 -3.03 1.29 0.02
CA LEU A 40 -2.02 2.15 0.61
C LEU A 40 -2.66 3.01 1.69
N THR A 41 -2.29 2.77 2.94
CA THR A 41 -2.84 3.45 4.10
C THR A 41 -1.78 4.32 4.77
N VAL A 42 -2.15 5.54 5.16
CA VAL A 42 -1.31 6.38 6.03
C VAL A 42 -1.42 5.87 7.46
N ILE A 43 -0.28 5.53 8.07
CA ILE A 43 -0.22 5.08 9.47
C ILE A 43 0.46 6.17 10.31
N SER A 44 -0.13 6.53 11.45
CA SER A 44 0.49 7.51 12.34
C SER A 44 1.32 6.80 13.42
N HIS A 45 2.50 7.35 13.76
CA HIS A 45 3.34 6.81 14.83
C HIS A 45 2.65 6.73 16.21
N SER A 46 1.59 7.52 16.46
CA SER A 46 0.78 7.43 17.68
C SER A 46 -0.15 6.23 17.71
N SER A 47 -0.27 5.52 16.59
CA SER A 47 -1.14 4.37 16.41
C SER A 47 -0.34 3.08 16.24
N ASN A 48 0.54 2.80 17.20
CA ASN A 48 1.13 1.46 17.40
C ASN A 48 0.04 0.37 17.56
N SER A 49 -1.23 0.74 17.72
CA SER A 49 -2.38 -0.16 17.72
C SER A 49 -2.83 -0.64 16.32
N TYR A 50 -2.54 0.09 15.23
CA TYR A 50 -2.80 -0.38 13.85
C TYR A 50 -1.77 -1.41 13.39
N LEU A 51 -0.58 -1.34 13.97
CA LEU A 51 0.45 -2.38 13.87
C LEU A 51 0.13 -3.44 14.93
N GLY A 52 -1.05 -4.07 14.85
CA GLY A 52 -1.37 -5.21 15.68
C GLY A 52 -0.23 -6.23 15.64
N SER A 53 -0.02 -6.99 16.72
CA SER A 53 1.05 -8.01 16.84
C SER A 53 1.09 -9.03 15.70
N ASP A 54 0.04 -9.08 14.87
CA ASP A 54 -0.11 -9.96 13.72
C ASP A 54 0.29 -9.35 12.37
N THR A 55 0.48 -8.02 12.27
CA THR A 55 0.90 -7.37 11.02
C THR A 55 2.40 -7.59 10.81
N LYS A 56 2.74 -8.78 10.29
CA LYS A 56 4.10 -9.10 9.86
C LYS A 56 4.40 -8.40 8.54
N TYR A 57 5.40 -7.52 8.56
CA TYR A 57 5.94 -6.88 7.36
C TYR A 57 6.96 -7.82 6.72
N ALA A 58 6.87 -7.95 5.40
CA ALA A 58 7.92 -8.61 4.64
C ALA A 58 9.13 -7.71 4.56
N GLU A 59 8.89 -6.42 4.31
CA GLU A 59 9.91 -5.46 3.90
C GLU A 59 9.56 -4.04 4.37
N ILE A 60 10.60 -3.23 4.58
CA ILE A 60 10.48 -1.80 4.89
C ILE A 60 11.38 -1.04 3.91
N ILE A 61 10.82 -0.06 3.22
CA ILE A 61 11.55 0.84 2.32
C ILE A 61 11.60 2.22 2.95
N GLU A 62 12.80 2.71 3.25
CA GLU A 62 13.00 4.04 3.79
C GLU A 62 13.51 5.01 2.72
N ARG A 63 12.83 6.15 2.57
CA ARG A 63 13.24 7.24 1.69
C ARG A 63 13.13 8.57 2.41
N LYS A 64 14.28 9.13 2.82
CA LYS A 64 14.35 10.38 3.60
C LYS A 64 13.50 10.28 4.87
N ASN A 65 12.37 10.98 4.93
CA ASN A 65 11.47 11.03 6.07
C ASN A 65 10.20 10.19 5.87
N LEU A 66 10.17 9.34 4.84
CA LEU A 66 9.04 8.48 4.52
C LEU A 66 9.43 7.00 4.64
N LYS A 67 8.68 6.24 5.41
CA LYS A 67 8.78 4.79 5.53
C LYS A 67 7.59 4.13 4.85
N LEU A 68 7.85 3.16 3.98
CA LEU A 68 6.82 2.32 3.38
C LEU A 68 6.99 0.90 3.92
N TYR A 69 6.01 0.48 4.71
CA TYR A 69 5.89 -0.87 5.25
C TYR A 69 5.11 -1.71 4.26
N ILE A 70 5.63 -2.89 3.90
CA ILE A 70 4.99 -3.80 2.96
C ILE A 70 4.57 -5.06 3.72
N SER A 71 3.28 -5.37 3.70
CA SER A 71 2.76 -6.56 4.39
C SER A 71 3.21 -7.86 3.71
N ASN A 72 3.34 -8.94 4.48
CA ASN A 72 3.56 -10.28 3.90
C ASN A 72 2.47 -10.64 2.89
N ARG A 73 1.20 -10.34 3.21
CA ARG A 73 0.05 -10.60 2.34
C ARG A 73 0.20 -9.92 0.98
N PHE A 74 0.77 -8.72 0.95
CA PHE A 74 1.07 -8.01 -0.27
C PHE A 74 2.07 -8.76 -1.13
N VAL A 75 3.21 -9.16 -0.54
CA VAL A 75 4.26 -9.91 -1.26
C VAL A 75 3.73 -11.27 -1.74
N ASP A 76 2.97 -11.98 -0.91
CA ASP A 76 2.38 -13.28 -1.27
C ASP A 76 1.39 -13.15 -2.44
N THR A 77 0.65 -12.04 -2.51
CA THR A 77 -0.37 -11.82 -3.54
C THR A 77 0.21 -11.25 -4.84
N PHE A 78 1.06 -10.23 -4.75
CA PHE A 78 1.55 -9.46 -5.90
C PHE A 78 2.98 -9.80 -6.32
N GLY A 79 3.70 -10.58 -5.53
CA GLY A 79 5.13 -10.86 -5.66
C GLY A 79 6.01 -9.72 -5.15
N PRO A 80 7.31 -9.97 -4.93
CA PRO A 80 8.25 -8.92 -4.58
C PRO A 80 8.37 -7.89 -5.72
N ARG A 81 8.62 -6.62 -5.37
CA ARG A 81 8.71 -5.51 -6.33
C ARG A 81 9.93 -4.64 -6.06
N ASN A 82 10.58 -4.21 -7.14
CA ASN A 82 11.76 -3.35 -7.04
C ASN A 82 11.41 -1.86 -6.93
N GLU A 83 10.22 -1.47 -7.38
CA GLU A 83 9.82 -0.06 -7.45
C GLU A 83 8.32 0.09 -7.17
N PHE A 84 7.96 1.17 -6.47
CA PHE A 84 6.59 1.55 -6.16
C PHE A 84 6.33 2.98 -6.60
N HIS A 85 5.31 3.20 -7.43
CA HIS A 85 4.94 4.51 -7.94
C HIS A 85 3.72 5.01 -7.20
N LEU A 86 3.89 6.07 -6.41
CA LEU A 86 2.81 6.68 -5.63
C LEU A 86 2.38 7.97 -6.30
N ASP A 87 1.06 8.10 -6.45
CA ASP A 87 0.40 9.28 -6.96
C ASP A 87 -0.72 9.73 -6.00
N LEU A 88 -1.19 10.95 -6.21
CA LEU A 88 -2.33 11.51 -5.51
C LEU A 88 -3.53 11.54 -6.48
N LYS A 89 -4.58 10.79 -6.15
CA LYS A 89 -5.84 10.79 -6.91
C LYS A 89 -6.98 11.36 -6.07
N GLY A 90 -8.07 11.73 -6.74
CA GLY A 90 -9.26 12.31 -6.12
C GLY A 90 -9.26 13.84 -6.16
N PHE A 91 -10.43 14.41 -6.48
CA PHE A 91 -10.61 15.86 -6.61
C PHE A 91 -10.97 16.50 -5.26
N PHE A 92 -11.92 15.90 -4.53
CA PHE A 92 -12.34 16.34 -3.20
C PHE A 92 -11.60 15.56 -2.11
N ASP A 93 -11.70 14.23 -2.13
CA ASP A 93 -10.97 13.36 -1.21
C ASP A 93 -9.67 12.90 -1.85
N LYS A 94 -8.61 13.65 -1.57
CA LYS A 94 -7.25 13.34 -2.03
C LYS A 94 -6.73 12.11 -1.30
N ILE A 95 -6.44 11.05 -2.06
CA ILE A 95 -5.89 9.81 -1.54
C ILE A 95 -4.57 9.46 -2.22
N LEU A 96 -3.60 9.00 -1.43
CA LEU A 96 -2.37 8.40 -1.96
C LEU A 96 -2.69 7.01 -2.51
N THR A 97 -2.18 6.70 -3.68
CA THR A 97 -2.45 5.42 -4.37
C THR A 97 -1.21 4.91 -5.09
N LEU A 98 -1.14 3.60 -5.32
CA LEU A 98 -0.17 3.01 -6.23
C LEU A 98 -0.68 3.03 -7.66
N THR A 99 0.21 3.34 -8.60
CA THR A 99 -0.13 3.40 -10.03
C THR A 99 0.51 2.31 -10.87
N ASN A 100 1.53 1.63 -10.35
CA ASN A 100 2.30 0.61 -11.08
C ASN A 100 1.93 -0.84 -10.69
N ILE A 101 0.84 -1.03 -9.94
CA ILE A 101 0.37 -2.36 -9.49
C ILE A 101 -1.13 -2.42 -9.68
N GLU A 102 -1.57 -3.35 -10.53
CA GLU A 102 -2.98 -3.53 -10.87
C GLU A 102 -3.64 -4.56 -9.96
N THR A 103 -4.95 -4.41 -9.78
CA THR A 103 -5.81 -5.39 -9.11
C THR A 103 -5.72 -6.77 -9.77
N LYS A 104 -5.69 -7.83 -8.97
CA LYS A 104 -5.72 -9.21 -9.44
C LYS A 104 -7.08 -9.85 -9.16
N THR A 105 -7.55 -10.67 -10.08
CA THR A 105 -8.74 -11.51 -9.89
C THR A 105 -8.35 -12.98 -9.97
N LYS A 106 -8.79 -13.80 -9.00
CA LYS A 106 -8.52 -15.24 -8.96
C LYS A 106 -9.81 -16.02 -8.78
N ASN A 107 -9.94 -17.14 -9.49
CA ASN A 107 -10.95 -18.15 -9.16
C ASN A 107 -10.45 -18.98 -7.98
N ILE A 108 -11.15 -18.93 -6.85
CA ILE A 108 -10.76 -19.61 -5.61
C ILE A 108 -11.39 -20.99 -5.43
N CYS A 109 -12.32 -21.39 -6.30
CA CYS A 109 -12.90 -22.74 -6.31
C CYS A 109 -12.11 -23.72 -7.19
N LYS A 110 -11.27 -23.20 -8.08
CA LYS A 110 -10.30 -23.99 -8.86
C LYS A 110 -8.92 -23.74 -8.28
N VAL A 111 -8.63 -24.39 -7.15
CA VAL A 111 -7.31 -24.42 -6.53
C VAL A 111 -6.52 -25.59 -7.09
#